data_AF-A0A836QT79-F1
#
_entry.id   AF-A0A836QT79-F1
#
_cell.length_a   1.000
_cell.length_b   1.000
_cell.length_c   1.000
_cell.angle_alpha   90.00
_cell.angle_beta   90.00
_cell.angle_gamma   90.00
#
_symmetry.space_group_name_H-M   'P 1'
#
loop_
_entity.id
_entity.type
_entity.pdbx_description
1 polymer ?
#
loop_
_entity_poly.entity_id
_entity_poly.type
_entity_poly.pdbx_seq_one_letter_code
_entity_poly.pdbx_strand_id
1 'polypeptide(L)'
;MKKYVSDIIVKPLITEQIASMNRDNCYVFEVKPDSTKNEIRDAIQKFFKVKVKNVRTSTKPGKSVSSKGGRPTGRTKKQKKAFITLKEGKIELI
;
A
#
# COMPACT_ATOMS: atom_id res chain seq x y z
N MET A 1 7.46 5.18 -20.29
CA MET A 1 8.03 3.88 -19.85
C MET A 1 6.91 3.03 -19.24
N LYS A 2 6.78 1.76 -19.63
CA LYS A 2 5.80 0.82 -19.07
C LYS A 2 6.25 0.41 -17.65
N LYS A 3 5.41 0.62 -16.63
CA LYS A 3 5.63 0.08 -15.27
C LYS A 3 5.05 -1.32 -15.20
N TYR A 4 5.79 -2.27 -14.63
CA TYR A 4 5.27 -3.62 -14.41
C TYR A 4 4.45 -3.68 -13.12
N VAL A 5 3.54 -4.65 -13.04
CA VAL A 5 2.68 -4.88 -11.86
C VAL A 5 3.53 -5.12 -10.61
N SER A 6 4.66 -5.82 -10.76
CA SER A 6 5.66 -6.10 -9.72
C SER A 6 6.34 -4.85 -9.16
N ASP A 7 6.38 -3.75 -9.92
CA ASP A 7 7.02 -2.51 -9.47
C ASP A 7 6.08 -1.63 -8.62
N ILE A 8 4.77 -1.90 -8.68
CA ILE A 8 3.74 -1.06 -8.08
C ILE A 8 3.44 -1.48 -6.64
N ILE A 9 3.29 -2.79 -6.40
CA ILE A 9 2.91 -3.35 -5.10
C ILE A 9 4.17 -3.83 -4.39
N VAL A 10 4.46 -3.28 -3.22
CA VAL A 10 5.67 -3.60 -2.45
C VAL A 10 5.40 -4.74 -1.47
N LYS A 11 4.37 -4.61 -0.62
CA LYS A 11 3.97 -5.62 0.37
C LYS A 11 2.58 -5.36 0.96
N PRO A 12 1.88 -6.38 1.47
CA PRO A 12 0.70 -6.17 2.30
C PRO A 12 1.09 -5.54 3.65
N LEU A 13 0.22 -4.69 4.19
CA LEU A 13 0.39 -4.14 5.54
C LEU A 13 -0.52 -4.88 6.51
N ILE A 14 0.08 -5.51 7.51
CA ILE A 14 -0.62 -6.28 8.54
C ILE A 14 -0.43 -5.54 9.86
N THR A 15 -1.52 -4.94 10.36
CA THR A 15 -1.59 -4.31 11.68
C THR A 15 -2.99 -4.55 12.24
N GLU A 16 -3.19 -4.51 13.55
CA GLU A 16 -4.50 -4.75 14.19
C GLU A 16 -5.63 -3.92 13.57
N GLN A 17 -5.39 -2.63 13.34
CA GLN A 17 -6.36 -1.74 12.70
C GLN A 17 -6.72 -2.19 11.27
N ILE A 18 -5.75 -2.70 10.50
CA ILE A 18 -5.96 -3.16 9.12
C ILE A 18 -6.67 -4.51 9.12
N ALA A 19 -6.36 -5.38 10.09
CA ALA A 19 -7.08 -6.64 10.26
C ALA A 19 -8.58 -6.41 10.53
N SER A 20 -8.93 -5.35 11.25
CA SER A 20 -10.33 -4.92 11.40
C SER A 20 -10.95 -4.51 10.05
N MET A 21 -10.24 -3.67 9.26
CA MET A 21 -10.70 -3.22 7.93
C MET A 21 -10.84 -4.35 6.91
N ASN A 22 -10.05 -5.43 7.04
CA ASN A 22 -10.16 -6.59 6.16
C ASN A 22 -11.52 -7.28 6.28
N ARG A 23 -12.20 -7.19 7.44
CA ARG A 23 -13.58 -7.69 7.61
C ARG A 23 -14.57 -6.95 6.72
N ASP A 24 -14.28 -5.68 6.41
CA ASP A 24 -15.09 -4.81 5.55
C ASP A 24 -14.63 -4.83 4.07
N ASN A 25 -13.95 -5.90 3.64
CA ASN A 25 -13.39 -6.05 2.28
C ASN A 25 -12.41 -4.92 1.88
N CYS A 26 -11.77 -4.29 2.87
CA CYS A 26 -10.79 -3.23 2.66
C CYS A 26 -9.40 -3.72 3.03
N TYR A 27 -8.54 -3.83 2.01
CA TYR A 27 -7.17 -4.32 2.14
C TYR A 27 -6.17 -3.18 2.00
N VAL A 28 -5.06 -3.26 2.73
CA VAL A 28 -4.05 -2.20 2.71
C VAL A 28 -2.70 -2.74 2.27
N PHE A 29 -2.13 -2.09 1.25
CA PHE A 29 -0.82 -2.41 0.69
C PHE A 29 0.12 -1.22 0.77
N GLU A 30 1.40 -1.50 0.98
CA GLU A 30 2.46 -0.55 0.68
C GLU A 30 2.75 -0.59 -0.82
N VAL A 31 2.72 0.58 -1.46
CA VAL A 31 2.91 0.76 -2.90
C VAL A 31 4.03 1.76 -3.16
N LYS A 32 4.57 1.75 -4.38
CA LYS A 32 5.59 2.71 -4.78
C LYS A 32 5.04 4.15 -4.73
N PRO A 33 5.81 5.14 -4.27
CA PRO A 33 5.34 6.53 -4.14
C PRO A 33 4.82 7.13 -5.45
N ASP A 34 5.44 6.74 -6.57
CA ASP A 34 5.19 7.26 -7.91
C ASP A 34 3.99 6.60 -8.61
N SER A 35 3.31 5.66 -7.95
CA SER A 35 2.19 4.92 -8.53
C SER A 35 0.89 5.71 -8.49
N THR A 36 0.14 5.76 -9.58
CA THR A 36 -1.18 6.41 -9.61
C THR A 36 -2.29 5.47 -9.13
N LYS A 37 -3.48 6.00 -8.79
CA LYS A 37 -4.61 5.16 -8.36
C LYS A 37 -5.07 4.18 -9.43
N ASN A 38 -5.03 4.58 -10.70
CA ASN A 38 -5.41 3.73 -11.82
C ASN A 38 -4.41 2.58 -12.00
N GLU A 39 -3.11 2.89 -11.93
CA GLU A 39 -2.05 1.88 -11.97
C GLU A 39 -2.19 0.85 -10.84
N ILE A 40 -2.47 1.30 -9.61
CA ILE A 40 -2.68 0.41 -8.45
C ILE A 40 -3.92 -0.48 -8.65
N ARG A 41 -5.01 0.09 -9.18
CA ARG A 41 -6.23 -0.64 -9.48
C ARG A 41 -5.94 -1.76 -10.47
N ASP A 42 -5.35 -1.43 -11.61
CA ASP A 42 -5.04 -2.40 -12.66
C ASP A 42 -4.07 -3.48 -12.17
N ALA A 43 -3.07 -3.10 -11.37
CA ALA A 43 -2.10 -4.02 -10.78
C ALA A 43 -2.77 -5.06 -9.87
N ILE A 44 -3.62 -4.61 -8.93
CA ILE A 44 -4.34 -5.50 -8.01
C ILE A 44 -5.28 -6.43 -8.79
N GLN A 45 -6.04 -5.89 -9.75
CA GLN A 45 -6.99 -6.67 -10.54
C GLN A 45 -6.29 -7.75 -11.38
N LYS A 46 -5.13 -7.43 -11.97
CA LYS A 46 -4.36 -8.40 -12.76
C LYS A 46 -3.69 -9.46 -11.90
N PHE A 47 -3.11 -9.07 -10.76
CA PHE A 47 -2.35 -9.98 -9.90
C PHE A 47 -3.26 -10.95 -9.14
N PHE A 48 -4.35 -10.43 -8.54
CA PHE A 48 -5.25 -11.22 -7.70
C PHE A 48 -6.52 -11.67 -8.42
N LYS A 49 -6.74 -11.28 -9.69
CA LYS A 49 -7.94 -11.60 -10.48
C LYS A 49 -9.26 -11.21 -9.78
N VAL A 50 -9.25 -10.12 -9.01
CA VAL A 50 -10.41 -9.60 -8.25
C VAL A 50 -11.02 -8.35 -8.88
N LYS A 51 -12.24 -7.99 -8.49
CA LYS A 51 -12.87 -6.72 -8.88
C LYS A 51 -12.71 -5.65 -7.80
N VAL A 52 -12.00 -4.57 -8.13
CA VAL A 52 -11.79 -3.44 -7.22
C VAL A 52 -12.94 -2.43 -7.34
N LYS A 53 -13.53 -2.07 -6.19
CA LYS A 53 -14.57 -1.04 -6.05
C LYS A 53 -13.95 0.35 -5.98
N ASN A 54 -12.99 0.55 -5.10
CA ASN A 54 -12.39 1.86 -4.85
C ASN A 54 -10.93 1.71 -4.41
N VAL A 55 -10.11 2.72 -4.75
CA VAL A 55 -8.72 2.84 -4.31
C VAL A 55 -8.52 4.21 -3.67
N ARG A 56 -8.11 4.21 -2.41
CA ARG A 56 -7.67 5.40 -1.68
C ARG A 56 -6.18 5.28 -1.39
N THR A 57 -5.46 6.39 -1.44
CA THR A 57 -4.01 6.39 -1.21
C THR A 57 -3.68 7.43 -0.16
N SER A 58 -2.82 7.08 0.79
CA SER A 58 -2.25 8.00 1.77
C SER A 58 -0.73 7.91 1.70
N THR A 59 -0.04 9.05 1.82
CA THR A 59 1.42 9.05 1.82
C THR A 59 1.94 9.47 3.18
N LYS A 60 2.75 8.61 3.80
CA LYS A 60 3.40 8.87 5.08
C LYS A 60 4.81 9.40 4.83
N PRO A 61 5.15 10.61 5.32
CA PRO A 61 6.51 11.11 5.25
C PRO A 61 7.45 10.24 6.08
N GLY A 62 8.70 10.17 5.64
CA GLY A 62 9.77 9.53 6.40
C GLY A 62 9.97 10.19 7.76
N LYS A 63 10.09 9.37 8.80
CA LYS A 63 10.45 9.85 10.14
C LYS A 63 11.91 10.31 10.15
N SER A 64 12.19 11.41 10.85
CA SER A 64 13.57 11.83 11.11
C SER A 64 14.23 10.82 12.05
N VAL A 65 15.43 10.38 11.69
CA VAL A 65 16.24 9.45 12.48
C VAL A 65 17.39 10.26 13.08
N SER A 66 17.50 10.23 14.41
CA SER A 66 18.58 10.88 15.14
C SER A 66 19.63 9.87 15.57
N SER A 67 20.90 10.24 15.47
CA SER A 67 22.00 9.43 16.00
C SER A 67 22.15 9.64 17.52
N LYS A 68 22.93 8.78 18.19
CA LYS A 68 23.34 8.95 19.60
C LYS A 68 23.99 10.34 19.74
N GLY A 69 23.27 11.28 20.33
CA GLY A 69 23.65 12.71 20.38
C GLY A 69 22.56 13.69 19.92
N GLY A 70 21.39 13.21 19.51
CA GLY A 70 20.19 14.04 19.28
C GLY A 70 20.14 14.79 17.95
N ARG A 71 21.25 14.83 17.19
CA ARG A 71 21.26 15.41 15.84
C ARG A 71 20.59 14.47 14.82
N PRO A 72 19.64 14.96 14.00
CA PRO A 72 19.06 14.17 12.93
C PRO A 72 20.12 13.87 11.88
N THR A 73 20.40 12.59 11.64
CA THR A 73 21.38 12.12 10.66
C THR A 73 20.76 11.69 9.34
N GLY A 74 19.43 11.52 9.30
CA GLY A 74 18.72 11.19 8.08
C GLY A 74 17.22 11.06 8.28
N ARG A 75 16.54 10.57 7.24
CA ARG A 75 15.10 10.26 7.28
C ARG A 75 14.85 8.86 6.74
N THR A 76 13.90 8.17 7.34
CA THR A 76 13.39 6.90 6.78
C THR A 76 12.74 7.14 5.41
N LYS A 77 12.63 6.09 4.60
CA LYS A 77 11.92 6.15 3.31
C LYS A 77 10.46 6.60 3.49
N LYS A 78 9.99 7.43 2.56
CA LYS A 78 8.56 7.78 2.42
C LYS A 78 7.79 6.52 2.03
N GLN A 79 6.63 6.29 2.64
CA GLN A 79 5.78 5.14 2.33
C GLN A 79 4.46 5.62 1.76
N LYS A 80 3.96 4.96 0.72
CA LYS A 80 2.61 5.18 0.21
C LYS A 80 1.77 3.97 0.54
N LYS A 81 0.65 4.21 1.23
CA LYS A 81 -0.35 3.20 1.57
C LYS A 81 -1.48 3.29 0.57
N ALA A 82 -1.88 2.16 0.01
CA ALA A 82 -3.07 2.00 -0.81
C ALA A 82 -4.12 1.21 -0.02
N PHE A 83 -5.26 1.83 0.22
CA PHE A 83 -6.47 1.20 0.76
C PHE A 83 -7.35 0.81 -0.41
N ILE A 84 -7.57 -0.48 -0.58
CA ILE A 84 -8.28 -1.06 -1.72
C ILE A 84 -9.52 -1.75 -1.20
N THR A 85 -10.67 -1.23 -1.62
CA THR A 85 -11.97 -1.84 -1.33
C THR A 85 -12.36 -2.73 -2.50
N LEU A 86 -12.63 -4.00 -2.24
CA LEU A 86 -13.11 -4.93 -3.26
C LEU A 86 -14.62 -4.80 -3.44
N LYS A 87 -15.12 -5.11 -4.65
CA LYS A 87 -16.58 -5.28 -4.87
C LYS A 87 -17.01 -6.65 -4.35
N GLU A 88 -16.30 -7.67 -4.80
CA GLU A 88 -16.56 -9.08 -4.54
C GLU A 88 -15.22 -9.82 -4.54
N GLY A 89 -15.16 -10.93 -3.79
CA GLY A 89 -13.96 -11.73 -3.61
C GLY A 89 -13.18 -11.39 -2.34
N LYS A 90 -12.28 -12.30 -1.98
CA LYS A 90 -11.42 -12.20 -0.80
C LYS A 90 -9.98 -12.32 -1.27
N ILE A 91 -9.11 -11.44 -0.79
CA ILE A 91 -7.67 -11.65 -0.90
C ILE A 91 -7.26 -12.37 0.37
N GLU A 92 -6.79 -13.61 0.23
CA GLU A 92 -6.17 -14.34 1.32
C GLU A 92 -4.76 -13.79 1.51
N LEU A 93 -4.58 -13.09 2.62
CA LEU A 93 -3.29 -12.55 3.04
C LEU A 93 -2.82 -13.37 4.24
N ILE A 94 -2.24 -14.55 3.93
CA ILE A 94 -1.81 -15.61 4.86
C ILE A 94 -2.96 -16.31 5.56
#